data_AF-A0AB34FHB7-F1
#
_entry.id   AF-A0AB34FHB7-F1
#
_cell.length_a   1.000
_cell.length_b   1.000
_cell.length_c   1.000
_cell.angle_alpha   90.00
_cell.angle_beta   90.00
_cell.angle_gamma   90.00
#
_symmetry.space_group_name_H-M   'P 1'
#
loop_
_entity.id
_entity.type
_entity.pdbx_description
1 polymer ?
#
loop_
_entity_poly.entity_id
_entity_poly.type
_entity_poly.pdbx_seq_one_letter_code
_entity_poly.pdbx_strand_id
1 'polypeptide(L)'
;MLCTSKFISTIAADLARRQPATARCIKDAIDSEPTILKKAMREQFDKLILGPISMVSQDLRRTEPIVIIVDALDECEREDDIKLMIHLFSRTRMLQSLRLKIFLTGRPEMPIRLGFKAIEGKYQGLIL
;
A
#
# COMPACT_ATOMS: atom_id res chain seq x y z
N MET A 1 4.38 19.27 2.71
CA MET A 1 4.50 18.05 1.88
C MET A 1 3.46 17.05 2.36
N LEU A 2 2.33 16.98 1.64
CA LEU A 2 1.08 16.32 2.06
C LEU A 2 1.13 14.79 1.93
N CYS A 3 1.83 14.08 2.83
CA CYS A 3 1.99 12.62 2.71
C CYS A 3 0.68 11.79 2.75
N THR A 4 -0.52 12.37 2.97
CA THR A 4 -1.71 11.56 3.24
C THR A 4 -2.88 11.63 2.29
N SER A 5 -3.27 12.80 1.79
CA SER A 5 -4.55 12.90 1.06
C SER A 5 -4.52 12.19 -0.29
N LYS A 6 -3.33 11.99 -0.86
CA LYS A 6 -3.16 11.42 -2.21
C LYS A 6 -2.24 10.20 -2.29
N PHE A 7 -1.67 9.75 -1.18
CA PHE A 7 -0.67 8.69 -1.23
C PHE A 7 -1.24 7.37 -1.77
N ILE A 8 -2.35 6.91 -1.17
CA ILE A 8 -3.01 5.66 -1.61
C ILE A 8 -3.59 5.79 -3.01
N SER A 9 -4.22 6.92 -3.33
CA SER A 9 -4.80 7.14 -4.66
C SER A 9 -3.74 7.21 -5.75
N THR A 10 -2.53 7.70 -5.45
CA THR A 10 -1.39 7.65 -6.38
C THR A 10 -0.96 6.22 -6.64
N ILE A 11 -0.81 5.40 -5.59
CA ILE A 11 -0.50 3.97 -5.76
C ILE A 11 -1.60 3.27 -6.56
N ALA A 12 -2.88 3.54 -6.28
CA ALA A 12 -4.00 2.95 -6.99
C ALA A 12 -4.01 3.33 -8.48
N ALA A 13 -3.75 4.60 -8.80
CA ALA A 13 -3.64 5.06 -10.18
C ALA A 13 -2.48 4.39 -10.92
N ASP A 14 -1.31 4.27 -10.28
CA ASP A 14 -0.15 3.57 -10.85
C ASP A 14 -0.39 2.08 -11.03
N LEU A 15 -1.07 1.46 -10.07
CA LEU A 15 -1.47 0.06 -10.12
C LEU A 15 -2.43 -0.20 -11.28
N ALA A 16 -3.50 0.62 -11.42
CA ALA A 16 -4.44 0.53 -12.53
C ALA A 16 -3.75 0.68 -13.89
N ARG A 17 -2.80 1.62 -14.00
CA ARG A 17 -2.07 1.88 -15.23
C ARG A 17 -1.14 0.73 -15.63
N ARG A 18 -0.46 0.12 -14.67
CA ARG A 18 0.55 -0.93 -14.91
C ARG A 18 -0.06 -2.33 -14.95
N GLN A 19 -1.20 -2.52 -14.30
CA GLN A 19 -1.88 -3.80 -14.20
C GLN A 19 -3.36 -3.65 -14.61
N PRO A 20 -3.67 -3.80 -15.92
CA PRO A 20 -5.02 -3.62 -16.45
C PRO A 20 -6.08 -4.47 -15.75
N ALA A 21 -5.72 -5.66 -15.24
CA ALA A 21 -6.64 -6.49 -14.47
C ALA A 21 -7.21 -5.75 -13.25
N THR A 22 -6.38 -4.98 -12.54
CA THR A 22 -6.81 -4.21 -11.36
C THR A 22 -7.60 -2.95 -11.73
N ALA A 23 -7.42 -2.40 -12.94
CA ALA A 23 -8.01 -1.13 -13.34
C ALA A 23 -9.54 -1.14 -13.27
N ARG A 24 -10.16 -2.23 -13.74
CA ARG A 24 -11.62 -2.39 -13.67
C ARG A 24 -12.10 -2.43 -12.22
N CYS A 25 -11.47 -3.22 -11.36
CA CYS A 25 -11.85 -3.31 -9.95
C CYS A 25 -11.68 -1.98 -9.20
N ILE A 26 -10.62 -1.21 -9.51
CA ILE A 26 -10.39 0.12 -8.93
C ILE A 26 -11.48 1.09 -9.41
N LYS A 27 -11.82 1.09 -10.69
CA LYS A 27 -12.91 1.89 -11.25
C LYS A 27 -14.24 1.55 -10.56
N ASP A 28 -14.59 0.27 -10.46
CA ASP A 28 -15.83 -0.18 -9.84
C ASP A 28 -15.91 0.23 -8.35
N ALA A 29 -14.78 0.20 -7.63
CA ALA A 29 -14.70 0.67 -6.25
C ALA A 29 -14.95 2.19 -6.13
N ILE A 30 -14.45 3.00 -7.07
CA ILE A 30 -14.69 4.45 -7.13
C ILE A 30 -16.13 4.74 -7.52
N ASP A 31 -16.67 4.05 -8.52
CA ASP A 31 -18.05 4.22 -8.99
C ASP A 31 -19.05 3.85 -7.88
N SER A 32 -18.76 2.81 -7.10
CA SER A 32 -19.57 2.38 -5.96
C SER A 32 -19.49 3.32 -4.76
N GLU A 33 -18.37 4.02 -4.59
CA GLU A 33 -18.17 4.99 -3.51
C GLU A 33 -17.40 6.23 -3.98
N PRO A 34 -18.09 7.21 -4.60
CA PRO A 34 -17.44 8.38 -5.20
C PRO A 34 -16.64 9.26 -4.22
N THR A 35 -16.88 9.11 -2.91
CA THR A 35 -16.18 9.83 -1.84
C THR A 35 -14.93 9.12 -1.34
N ILE A 36 -14.57 7.94 -1.87
CA ILE A 36 -13.46 7.11 -1.37
C ILE A 36 -12.14 7.87 -1.26
N LEU A 37 -11.84 8.76 -2.21
CA LEU A 37 -10.60 9.56 -2.22
C LEU A 37 -10.52 10.59 -1.09
N LYS A 38 -11.64 10.88 -0.42
CA LYS A 38 -11.72 11.78 0.74
C LYS A 38 -11.74 11.03 2.07
N LYS A 39 -11.77 9.70 2.03
CA LYS A 39 -11.83 8.85 3.23
C LYS A 39 -10.46 8.64 3.87
N ALA A 40 -10.47 8.05 5.05
CA ALA A 40 -9.26 7.69 5.78
C ALA A 40 -8.34 6.79 4.93
N MET A 41 -7.02 6.94 5.12
CA MET A 41 -6.00 6.16 4.41
C MET A 41 -6.25 4.65 4.48
N ARG A 42 -6.72 4.15 5.63
CA ARG A 42 -7.07 2.73 5.82
C ARG A 42 -8.17 2.28 4.86
N GLU A 43 -9.26 3.04 4.76
CA GLU A 43 -10.38 2.72 3.88
C GLU A 43 -9.95 2.79 2.40
N GLN A 44 -9.18 3.81 2.03
CA GLN A 44 -8.60 3.89 0.69
C GLN A 44 -7.72 2.68 0.39
N PHE A 45 -6.85 2.27 1.32
CA PHE A 45 -5.95 1.14 1.10
C PHE A 45 -6.70 -0.18 0.94
N ASP A 46 -7.71 -0.39 1.80
CA ASP A 46 -8.53 -1.60 1.76
C ASP A 46 -9.31 -1.71 0.43
N LYS A 47 -9.92 -0.62 -0.02
CA LYS A 47 -10.80 -0.63 -1.21
C LYS A 47 -10.07 -0.42 -2.53
N LEU A 48 -8.96 0.32 -2.56
CA LEU A 48 -8.28 0.67 -3.80
C LEU A 48 -7.00 -0.16 -4.05
N ILE A 49 -6.45 -0.80 -3.02
CA ILE A 49 -5.24 -1.63 -3.15
C ILE A 49 -5.54 -3.10 -2.84
N LEU A 50 -5.91 -3.41 -1.59
CA LEU A 50 -6.10 -4.82 -1.17
C LEU A 50 -7.25 -5.49 -1.92
N GLY A 51 -8.41 -4.83 -2.01
CA GLY A 51 -9.59 -5.35 -2.69
C GLY A 51 -9.30 -5.74 -4.15
N PRO A 52 -8.85 -4.78 -5.00
CA PRO A 52 -8.54 -5.02 -6.39
C PRO A 52 -7.51 -6.14 -6.59
N ILE A 53 -6.40 -6.12 -5.84
CA ILE A 53 -5.36 -7.16 -5.93
C ILE A 53 -5.92 -8.55 -5.55
N SER A 54 -6.78 -8.62 -4.54
CA SER A 54 -7.40 -9.87 -4.12
C SER A 54 -8.38 -10.41 -5.16
N MET A 55 -9.17 -9.53 -5.79
CA MET A 55 -10.15 -9.91 -6.81
C MET A 55 -9.51 -10.48 -8.07
N VAL A 56 -8.36 -9.93 -8.48
CA VAL A 56 -7.63 -10.42 -9.68
C VAL A 56 -6.50 -11.40 -9.34
N SER A 57 -6.57 -11.99 -8.15
CA SER A 57 -5.52 -12.86 -7.62
C SER A 57 -5.13 -14.01 -8.57
N GLN A 58 -6.09 -14.60 -9.28
CA GLN A 58 -5.83 -15.68 -10.24
C GLN A 58 -5.08 -15.19 -11.48
N ASP A 59 -5.44 -14.02 -12.01
CA ASP A 59 -4.76 -13.41 -13.15
C ASP A 59 -3.34 -13.00 -12.76
N LEU A 60 -3.18 -12.38 -11.59
CA LEU A 60 -1.89 -11.95 -11.05
C LEU A 60 -0.92 -13.09 -10.76
N ARG A 61 -1.43 -14.28 -10.41
CA ARG A 61 -0.57 -15.46 -10.21
C ARG A 61 0.14 -15.88 -11.48
N ARG A 62 -0.42 -15.56 -12.65
CA ARG A 62 0.15 -15.89 -13.97
C ARG A 62 1.07 -14.79 -14.52
N THR A 63 1.07 -13.61 -13.91
CA THR A 63 1.89 -12.45 -14.34
C THR A 63 3.14 -12.28 -13.48
N GLU A 64 3.97 -11.30 -13.86
CA GLU A 64 5.11 -10.87 -13.07
C GLU A 64 4.71 -10.35 -11.68
N PRO A 65 5.64 -10.43 -10.69
CA PRO A 65 5.46 -9.82 -9.38
C PRO A 65 5.10 -8.33 -9.46
N ILE A 66 4.18 -7.89 -8.61
CA ILE A 66 3.93 -6.46 -8.40
C ILE A 66 4.87 -6.00 -7.28
N VAL A 67 5.67 -4.98 -7.56
CA VAL A 67 6.58 -4.38 -6.59
C VAL A 67 6.18 -2.94 -6.37
N ILE A 68 5.88 -2.58 -5.12
CA ILE A 68 5.62 -1.21 -4.69
C ILE A 68 6.86 -0.73 -3.95
N ILE A 69 7.46 0.36 -4.42
CA ILE A 69 8.60 1.00 -3.78
C ILE A 69 8.13 2.35 -3.27
N VAL A 70 8.29 2.59 -1.97
CA VAL A 70 8.00 3.87 -1.33
C VAL A 70 9.32 4.45 -0.86
N ASP A 71 9.73 5.53 -1.51
CA ASP A 71 10.98 6.22 -1.19
C ASP A 71 10.78 7.37 -0.21
N ALA A 72 11.83 7.65 0.56
CA ALA A 72 11.91 8.73 1.54
C ALA A 72 10.71 8.79 2.50
N LEU A 73 10.36 7.64 3.12
CA LEU A 73 9.22 7.54 4.04
C LEU A 73 9.34 8.49 5.26
N ASP A 74 10.57 8.82 5.66
CA ASP A 74 10.88 9.76 6.74
C ASP A 74 10.52 11.22 6.41
N GLU A 75 10.35 11.58 5.15
CA GLU A 75 9.92 12.93 4.74
C GLU A 75 8.40 13.17 4.97
N CYS A 76 7.69 12.18 5.50
CA CYS A 76 6.30 12.34 5.91
C CYS A 76 6.17 13.10 7.23
N GLU A 77 5.55 14.28 7.17
CA GLU A 77 5.42 15.22 8.30
C GLU A 77 4.72 14.64 9.54
N ARG A 78 3.80 13.68 9.37
CA ARG A 78 3.01 13.14 10.48
C ARG A 78 3.50 11.74 10.84
N GLU A 79 4.09 11.61 12.03
CA GLU A 79 4.60 10.34 12.55
C GLU A 79 3.55 9.22 12.57
N ASP A 80 2.30 9.56 12.90
CA ASP A 80 1.20 8.58 12.97
C ASP A 80 0.86 8.01 11.60
N ASP A 81 1.07 8.77 10.52
CA ASP A 81 0.88 8.25 9.17
C ASP A 81 1.98 7.29 8.77
N ILE A 82 3.23 7.58 9.14
CA ILE A 82 4.34 6.65 8.91
C ILE A 82 4.03 5.30 9.57
N LYS A 83 3.62 5.33 10.85
CA LYS A 83 3.23 4.12 11.60
C LYS A 83 2.04 3.42 10.95
N LEU A 84 1.02 4.18 10.52
CA LEU A 84 -0.16 3.65 9.84
C LEU A 84 0.21 3.00 8.50
N MET A 85 1.05 3.64 7.69
CA MET A 85 1.50 3.10 6.39
C MET A 85 2.27 1.80 6.56
N ILE A 86 3.23 1.75 7.49
CA ILE A 86 3.97 0.54 7.82
C ILE A 86 3.00 -0.58 8.23
N HIS A 87 2.03 -0.26 9.09
CA HIS A 87 1.00 -1.20 9.52
C HIS A 87 0.15 -1.69 8.34
N LEU A 88 -0.36 -0.80 7.50
CA LEU A 88 -1.20 -1.15 6.34
C LEU A 88 -0.43 -2.02 5.34
N PHE A 89 0.81 -1.67 5.03
CA PHE A 89 1.64 -2.47 4.14
C PHE A 89 1.98 -3.84 4.71
N SER A 90 2.15 -3.97 6.03
CA SER A 90 2.34 -5.29 6.65
C SER A 90 1.16 -6.24 6.44
N ARG A 91 -0.06 -5.70 6.25
CA ARG A 91 -1.28 -6.51 5.98
C ARG A 91 -1.28 -7.13 4.60
N THR A 92 -0.46 -6.63 3.66
CA THR A 92 -0.30 -7.28 2.33
C THR A 92 0.31 -8.67 2.43
N ARG A 93 0.95 -9.00 3.56
CA ARG A 93 1.34 -10.38 3.83
C ARG A 93 0.15 -11.33 3.84
N MET A 94 -1.08 -10.90 4.11
CA MET A 94 -2.25 -11.79 3.94
C MET A 94 -2.42 -12.27 2.50
N LEU A 95 -1.79 -11.59 1.55
CA LEU A 95 -1.78 -11.88 0.14
C LEU A 95 -0.51 -12.64 -0.29
N GLN A 96 0.18 -13.42 0.56
CA GLN A 96 1.44 -14.11 0.18
C GLN A 96 1.31 -15.01 -1.06
N SER A 97 0.09 -15.49 -1.34
CA SER A 97 -0.19 -16.26 -2.55
C SER A 97 -0.11 -15.43 -3.85
N LEU A 98 -0.01 -14.11 -3.70
CA LEU A 98 0.22 -13.12 -4.74
C LEU A 98 1.66 -12.65 -4.63
N ARG A 99 2.30 -12.51 -5.79
CA ARG A 99 3.68 -12.05 -5.91
C ARG A 99 3.79 -10.53 -5.66
N LEU A 100 3.11 -10.01 -4.64
CA LEU A 100 3.15 -8.61 -4.21
C LEU A 100 4.29 -8.41 -3.22
N LYS A 101 5.20 -7.48 -3.52
CA LYS A 101 6.30 -7.07 -2.64
C LYS A 101 6.24 -5.58 -2.39
N ILE A 102 6.59 -5.17 -1.17
CA ILE A 102 6.64 -3.77 -0.77
C ILE A 102 8.02 -3.48 -0.21
N PHE A 103 8.68 -2.47 -0.74
CA PHE A 103 9.94 -1.93 -0.25
C PHE A 103 9.70 -0.51 0.25
N LEU A 104 10.11 -0.25 1.49
CA LEU A 104 10.06 1.06 2.12
C LEU A 104 11.50 1.50 2.36
N THR A 105 11.86 2.69 1.90
CA THR A 105 13.18 3.30 2.14
C THR A 105 13.01 4.62 2.88
N GLY A 106 14.02 4.97 3.67
CA GLY A 106 14.04 6.20 4.45
C GLY A 106 15.12 6.17 5.52
N ARG A 107 15.32 7.30 6.20
CA ARG A 107 16.21 7.37 7.37
C ARG A 107 15.63 6.59 8.56
N PRO A 108 16.46 6.04 9.45
CA PRO A 108 16.00 5.23 10.60
C PRO A 108 15.45 6.10 11.74
N GLU A 109 14.56 7.04 11.42
CA GLU A 109 13.93 7.94 12.39
C GLU A 109 13.00 7.19 13.36
N MET A 110 12.72 7.80 14.51
CA MET A 110 11.96 7.15 15.60
C MET A 110 10.59 6.60 15.15
N PRO A 111 9.77 7.31 14.34
CA PRO A 111 8.48 6.79 13.88
C PRO A 111 8.60 5.52 13.04
N ILE A 112 9.62 5.44 12.18
CA ILE A 112 9.90 4.28 11.34
C ILE A 112 10.32 3.09 12.22
N ARG A 113 11.26 3.31 13.14
CA ARG A 113 11.74 2.27 14.07
C ARG A 113 10.60 1.71 14.92
N LEU A 114 9.75 2.58 15.48
CA LEU A 114 8.60 2.16 16.27
C LEU A 114 7.55 1.45 15.42
N GLY A 115 7.27 1.92 14.21
CA GLY A 115 6.34 1.30 13.28
C GLY A 115 6.75 -0.14 12.94
N PHE A 116 8.03 -0.36 12.59
CA PHE A 116 8.56 -1.70 12.30
C PHE A 116 8.60 -2.59 13.54
N LYS A 117 8.96 -2.05 14.72
CA LYS A 117 8.88 -2.79 15.98
C LYS A 117 7.45 -3.27 16.28
N ALA A 118 6.44 -2.47 15.98
CA ALA A 118 5.04 -2.83 16.20
C ALA A 118 4.52 -3.94 15.26
N ILE A 119 5.23 -4.19 14.15
CA ILE A 119 4.92 -5.25 13.18
C ILE A 119 6.01 -6.32 13.11
N GLU A 120 6.78 -6.50 14.19
CA GLU A 120 7.84 -7.50 14.26
C GLU A 120 7.35 -8.89 13.81
N GLY A 121 8.17 -9.56 13.02
CA GLY A 121 7.83 -10.84 12.39
C GLY A 121 6.89 -10.75 11.18
N LYS A 122 6.42 -9.55 10.77
CA LYS A 122 5.57 -9.35 9.57
C LYS A 122 6.30 -8.79 8.34
N TYR A 123 7.61 -8.60 8.41
CA TYR A 123 8.46 -8.17 7.30
C TYR A 123 9.62 -9.16 7.10
N GLN A 124 10.21 -9.18 5.90
CA GLN A 124 11.29 -10.12 5.55
C GLN A 124 12.70 -9.59 5.85
N GLY A 125 12.89 -8.27 5.84
CA GLY A 125 14.16 -7.64 6.12
C GLY A 125 13.97 -6.20 6.57
N LEU A 126 14.88 -5.74 7.42
CA LEU A 126 14.99 -4.36 7.86
C LEU A 126 16.48 -4.04 7.97
N ILE A 127 16.91 -3.01 7.26
CA ILE A 127 18.28 -2.47 7.31
C ILE A 127 18.13 -1.06 7.86
N LEU A 128 18.77 -0.78 8.99
CA LEU A 128 18.75 0.51 9.69
C LEU A 128 20.15 1.11 9.73
#